data_AF-A0A563CUP9-F1
#
_entry.id   AF-A0A563CUP9-F1
#
_cell.length_a   1.000
_cell.length_b   1.000
_cell.length_c   1.000
_cell.angle_alpha   90.00
_cell.angle_beta   90.00
_cell.angle_gamma   90.00
#
_symmetry.space_group_name_H-M   'P 1'
#
loop_
_entity.id
_entity.type
_entity.pdbx_description
1 polymer ?
#
loop_
_entity_poly.entity_id
_entity_poly.type
_entity_poly.pdbx_seq_one_letter_code
_entity_poly.pdbx_strand_id
1 'polypeptide(L)' 'MAQPKKQSSPRKTGLRRSHLVEKLAKRVNRTSPVRVYIGKNKRATAQVAQPANSQTSKPARAAESKSAK' A
#
# COMPACT_ATOMS: atom_id res chain seq x y z
N MET A 1 -40.67 0.02 -9.14
CA MET A 1 -39.61 0.72 -8.37
C MET A 1 -40.15 2.06 -7.94
N ALA A 2 -40.02 2.45 -6.66
CA ALA A 2 -40.41 3.78 -6.22
C ALA A 2 -39.42 4.83 -6.74
N GLN A 3 -39.92 5.93 -7.30
CA GLN A 3 -39.06 7.03 -7.73
C GLN A 3 -38.66 7.93 -6.56
N PRO A 4 -37.42 8.45 -6.53
CA PRO A 4 -37.00 9.38 -5.50
C PRO A 4 -37.72 10.72 -5.67
N LYS A 5 -38.36 11.21 -4.60
CA LYS A 5 -39.05 12.51 -4.61
C LYS A 5 -38.09 13.69 -4.82
N LYS A 6 -36.84 13.56 -4.38
CA LYS A 6 -35.79 14.58 -4.42
C LYS A 6 -34.44 13.95 -4.69
N GLN A 7 -33.56 14.72 -5.32
CA GLN A 7 -32.17 14.31 -5.52
C GLN A 7 -31.41 14.29 -4.19
N SER A 8 -30.57 13.28 -4.00
CA SER A 8 -29.70 13.22 -2.82
C SER A 8 -28.61 14.29 -2.92
N SER A 9 -28.36 15.00 -1.82
CA SER A 9 -27.30 16.01 -1.78
C SER A 9 -25.91 15.40 -2.04
N PRO A 10 -24.96 16.16 -2.60
CA PRO A 10 -23.59 15.68 -2.84
C PRO A 10 -22.91 15.13 -1.58
N ARG A 11 -23.13 15.77 -0.42
CA ARG A 11 -22.62 15.29 0.86
C ARG A 11 -23.19 13.90 1.22
N LYS A 12 -24.50 13.70 1.05
CA LYS A 12 -25.17 12.43 1.38
C LYS A 12 -24.74 11.31 0.43
N THR A 13 -24.56 11.60 -0.86
CA THR A 13 -24.07 10.59 -1.81
C THR A 13 -22.61 10.21 -1.54
N GLY A 14 -21.75 11.19 -1.21
CA GLY A 14 -20.35 10.96 -0.82
C GLY A 14 -20.23 10.10 0.44
N LEU A 15 -20.95 10.44 1.52
CA LEU A 15 -20.94 9.67 2.77
C LEU A 15 -21.39 8.22 2.56
N ARG A 16 -22.45 8.00 1.77
CA ARG A 16 -22.91 6.65 1.43
C ARG A 16 -21.88 5.83 0.64
N ARG A 17 -21.06 6.49 -0.18
CA ARG A 17 -20.02 5.86 -1.02
C ARG A 17 -18.65 5.79 -0.35
N SER A 18 -18.50 6.29 0.88
CA SER A 18 -17.22 6.29 1.62
C SER A 18 -16.58 4.91 1.73
N HIS A 19 -17.38 3.86 1.91
CA HIS A 19 -16.92 2.47 1.96
C HIS A 19 -16.25 1.98 0.67
N LEU A 20 -16.58 2.55 -0.50
CA LEU A 20 -15.92 2.18 -1.77
C LEU A 20 -14.48 2.66 -1.77
N VAL A 21 -14.24 3.88 -1.29
CA VAL A 21 -12.92 4.48 -1.18
C VAL A 21 -12.07 3.66 -0.20
N GLU A 22 -12.64 3.28 0.95
CA GLU A 22 -11.95 2.42 1.92
C GLU A 22 -11.63 1.02 1.37
N LYS A 23 -12.59 0.37 0.71
CA LYS A 23 -12.37 -0.94 0.07
C LYS A 23 -11.28 -0.86 -1.01
N LEU A 24 -11.26 0.21 -1.80
CA LEU A 24 -10.26 0.43 -2.83
C LEU A 24 -8.86 0.56 -2.21
N ALA A 25 -8.69 1.40 -1.18
CA ALA A 25 -7.38 1.53 -0.52
C ALA A 25 -6.90 0.22 0.10
N LYS A 26 -7.79 -0.58 0.71
CA LYS A 26 -7.42 -1.90 1.23
C LYS A 26 -6.88 -2.83 0.13
N ARG A 27 -7.45 -2.77 -1.08
CA ARG A 27 -6.95 -3.55 -2.22
C ARG A 27 -5.62 -3.01 -2.72
N VAL A 28 -5.53 -1.71 -2.98
CA VAL A 28 -4.31 -1.07 -3.49
C VAL A 28 -3.14 -1.28 -2.52
N ASN A 29 -3.36 -1.12 -1.22
CA ASN A 29 -2.33 -1.31 -0.20
C ASN A 29 -1.86 -2.78 -0.07
N ARG A 30 -2.61 -3.76 -0.60
CA ARG A 30 -2.21 -5.17 -0.63
C ARG A 30 -1.39 -5.52 -1.87
N THR A 31 -1.67 -4.89 -3.01
CA THR A 31 -1.13 -5.31 -4.30
C THR A 31 -0.12 -4.33 -4.89
N SER A 32 -0.15 -3.07 -4.47
CA SER A 32 0.66 -2.00 -5.02
C SER A 32 1.79 -1.62 -4.06
N PRO A 33 2.99 -1.27 -4.59
CA PRO A 33 4.02 -0.63 -3.78
C PRO A 33 3.60 0.78 -3.30
N VAL A 34 2.56 1.37 -3.91
CA VAL A 34 2.04 2.68 -3.56
C VAL A 34 1.02 2.57 -2.43
N ARG A 35 1.32 3.23 -1.30
CA ARG A 35 0.43 3.31 -0.12
C ARG A 35 -0.57 4.44 -0.24
N VAL A 36 -1.86 4.11 -0.12
CA VAL A 36 -2.99 5.05 -0.12
C VAL A 36 -3.43 5.31 1.33
N TYR A 37 -3.51 6.59 1.69
CA TYR A 37 -3.92 7.05 3.03
C TYR A 37 -5.38 7.51 3.03
N ILE A 38 -6.21 6.94 3.90
CA ILE A 38 -7.62 7.33 4.06
C ILE A 38 -7.94 7.54 5.54
N GLY A 39 -8.79 8.54 5.83
CA GLY A 39 -9.33 8.79 7.16
C GLY A 39 -8.50 9.76 8.02
N LYS A 40 -8.82 9.80 9.31
CA LYS A 40 -8.14 10.67 10.30
C LYS A 40 -6.71 10.22 10.62
N ASN A 41 -6.39 8.96 10.33
CA ASN A 41 -5.10 8.36 10.61
C ASN A 41 -4.14 8.58 9.43
N LYS A 42 -3.64 9.81 9.28
CA LYS A 42 -2.50 10.14 8.40
C LYS A 42 -1.16 9.73 9.03
N ARG A 43 -1.08 8.59 9.73
CA ARG A 43 0.16 8.16 10.40
C ARG A 43 0.54 6.76 9.96
N ALA A 44 1.78 6.65 9.52
CA ALA A 44 2.41 5.47 8.99
C ALA A 44 2.44 4.34 10.01
N THR A 45 1.77 3.23 9.74
CA THR A 45 2.29 1.95 10.21
C THR A 45 3.42 1.59 9.27
N ALA A 46 4.64 1.76 9.73
CA ALA A 46 5.86 1.37 9.03
C ALA A 46 5.77 -0.08 8.51
N GLN A 47 6.57 -0.35 7.49
CA GLN A 47 6.97 -1.66 6.96
C GLN A 47 6.12 -2.27 5.83
N VAL A 48 6.89 -2.78 4.85
CA VAL A 48 6.54 -3.53 3.62
C VAL A 48 5.93 -2.66 2.51
N ALA A 49 6.55 -2.40 1.36
CA ALA A 49 7.58 -3.13 0.64
C ALA A 49 8.68 -2.18 0.14
N GLN A 50 9.92 -2.43 0.57
CA GLN A 50 11.01 -2.28 -0.39
C GLN A 50 10.76 -3.34 -1.47
N PRO A 51 10.77 -3.02 -2.77
CA PRO A 51 10.81 -4.06 -3.79
C PRO A 51 12.11 -4.82 -3.58
N ALA A 52 12.00 -6.09 -3.17
CA ALA A 52 13.12 -7.01 -3.18
C ALA A 52 13.47 -7.33 -4.64
N ASN A 53 14.08 -6.39 -5.37
CA ASN A 53 15.02 -6.67 -6.46
C ASN A 53 15.65 -5.38 -6.99
N SER A 54 16.83 -5.04 -6.49
CA SER A 54 17.85 -4.34 -7.27
C SER A 54 19.21 -4.71 -6.69
N GLN A 55 19.74 -5.82 -7.22
CA GLN A 55 21.15 -6.12 -7.39
C GLN A 55 22.12 -5.22 -6.60
N THR A 56 22.75 -5.73 -5.54
CA THR A 56 24.07 -5.30 -5.07
C THR A 56 24.57 -6.20 -3.93
N SER A 57 25.03 -7.41 -4.26
CA SER A 57 26.11 -8.02 -3.47
C SER A 57 27.43 -7.58 -4.10
N LYS A 58 28.04 -6.56 -3.49
CA LYS A 58 29.42 -6.13 -3.78
C LYS A 58 30.38 -7.33 -3.64
N PRO A 59 31.48 -7.38 -4.42
CA PRO A 59 32.36 -8.54 -4.47
C PRO A 59 33.22 -8.61 -3.21
N ALA A 60 33.07 -9.67 -2.42
CA ALA A 60 34.03 -9.99 -1.37
C ALA A 60 35.27 -10.60 -2.03
N ARG A 61 36.27 -9.74 -2.20
CA ARG A 61 37.64 -10.05 -2.62
C ARG A 61 38.30 -10.95 -1.56
N ALA A 62 38.89 -12.05 -2.05
CA ALA A 62 40.05 -12.78 -1.52
C ALA A 62 40.06 -13.18 -0.02
N ALA A 63 39.92 -14.49 0.21
CA ALA A 63 40.62 -15.20 1.28
C ALA A 63 40.98 -16.62 0.78
N GLU A 64 41.91 -16.67 -0.17
CA GLU A 64 42.76 -17.85 -0.36
C GLU A 64 43.78 -17.87 0.78
N SER A 65 43.75 -18.91 1.60
CA SER A 65 44.93 -19.74 1.88
C SER A 65 44.55 -20.86 2.84
N LYS A 66 44.58 -22.07 2.28
CA LYS A 66 44.67 -23.32 3.01
C LYS A 66 46.13 -23.48 3.46
N SER A 67 46.36 -23.80 4.73
CA SER A 67 47.51 -24.56 5.20
C SER A 67 47.08 -25.24 6.51
N ALA A 68 46.68 -26.52 6.49
CA ALA A 68 47.56 -27.70 6.52
C ALA A 68 48.50 -27.67 7.73
N LYS A 69 48.17 -28.53 8.71
CA LYS A 69 49.03 -28.94 9.83
C LYS A 69 49.91 -30.09 9.39
#